data_AF-A0A0W0VDX1-F1
#
_entry.id   AF-A0A0W0VDX1-F1
#
_cell.length_a   1.000
_cell.length_b   1.000
_cell.length_c   1.000
_cell.angle_alpha   90.00
_cell.angle_beta   90.00
_cell.angle_gamma   90.00
#
_symmetry.space_group_name_H-M   'P 1'
#
loop_
_entity.id
_entity.type
_entity.pdbx_description
1 polymer ?
#
loop_
_entity_poly.entity_id
_entity_poly.type
_entity_poly.pdbx_seq_one_letter_code
_entity_poly.pdbx_strand_id
1 'polypeptide(L)'
;MDSITRIRPFLKWASGKFQIISKIRSSLPEGNRLIEPFLGSGSVFLNTNYKQFLLADINADLINLFQHLKVDKSDFIYFCKKFFNKESNSQSVYLSLRSEFNSTKDSYLKSALFLYLNRHSFNGLIRYNSSGKFNTAFGDYKQPYFPENEMFTFIQKAEKAEFRCADYKVIMKEAVKGDVIYCDPPYAPLSASANFTKYHSTSFGLEDQRQLVEWLKN
;
A
#
# COMPACT_ATOMS: atom_id res chain seq x y z
N MET A 1 -14.51 26.49 -10.53
CA MET A 1 -13.71 25.25 -10.64
C MET A 1 -13.37 24.86 -9.22
N ASP A 2 -14.11 23.93 -8.63
CA ASP A 2 -13.78 23.43 -7.30
C ASP A 2 -12.39 22.79 -7.36
N SER A 3 -11.44 23.37 -6.63
CA SER A 3 -10.12 22.80 -6.45
C SER A 3 -10.29 21.53 -5.61
N ILE A 4 -10.52 20.40 -6.27
CA ILE A 4 -10.73 19.14 -5.56
C ILE A 4 -9.46 18.80 -4.79
N THR A 5 -9.54 18.89 -3.47
CA THR A 5 -8.45 18.61 -2.54
C THR A 5 -7.92 17.19 -2.78
N ARG A 6 -6.63 17.09 -3.11
CA ARG A 6 -5.95 15.80 -3.27
C ARG A 6 -5.66 15.20 -1.89
N ILE A 7 -6.08 13.96 -1.68
CA ILE A 7 -5.89 13.23 -0.42
C ILE A 7 -4.59 12.43 -0.51
N ARG A 8 -3.66 12.69 0.41
CA ARG A 8 -2.39 11.96 0.48
C ARG A 8 -2.60 10.60 1.17
N PRO A 9 -2.01 9.52 0.64
CA PRO A 9 -1.87 8.27 1.38
C PRO A 9 -1.05 8.43 2.66
N PHE A 10 -1.38 7.65 3.68
CA PHE A 10 -0.63 7.61 4.94
C PHE A 10 0.63 6.74 4.86
N LEU A 11 0.87 6.01 3.77
CA LEU A 11 2.11 5.27 3.53
C LEU A 11 2.98 5.97 2.48
N LYS A 12 4.30 5.94 2.69
CA LYS A 12 5.29 6.17 1.62
C LYS A 12 5.33 4.92 0.76
N TRP A 13 5.16 5.05 -0.54
CA TRP A 13 5.14 3.88 -1.42
C TRP A 13 5.87 4.18 -2.71
N ALA A 14 6.67 3.22 -3.16
CA ALA A 14 7.31 3.31 -4.47
C ALA A 14 6.21 3.46 -5.54
N SER A 15 6.44 4.30 -6.55
CA SER A 15 5.48 4.51 -7.64
C SER A 15 4.15 5.20 -7.24
N GLY A 16 4.07 5.83 -6.07
CA GLY A 16 2.86 6.51 -5.60
C GLY A 16 2.29 7.50 -6.63
N LYS A 17 1.10 7.21 -7.15
CA LYS A 17 0.43 7.96 -8.24
C LYS A 17 -0.14 9.32 -7.85
N PHE A 18 0.13 9.76 -6.62
CA PHE A 18 -0.36 11.02 -6.07
C PHE A 18 -0.03 12.25 -6.92
N GLN A 19 1.14 12.26 -7.58
CA GLN A 19 1.55 13.39 -8.42
C GLN A 19 0.73 13.51 -9.72
N ILE A 20 0.27 12.38 -10.26
CA ILE A 20 -0.50 12.33 -11.52
C ILE A 20 -1.98 12.03 -11.31
N ILE A 21 -2.45 12.10 -10.05
CA ILE A 21 -3.79 11.64 -9.68
C ILE A 21 -4.90 12.39 -10.42
N SER A 22 -4.71 13.68 -10.70
CA SER A 22 -5.69 14.46 -11.47
C SER A 22 -5.87 13.90 -12.88
N LYS A 23 -4.79 13.47 -13.54
CA LYS A 23 -4.86 12.86 -14.87
C LYS A 23 -5.56 11.51 -14.83
N ILE A 24 -5.20 10.66 -13.86
CA ILE A 24 -5.83 9.34 -13.68
C ILE A 24 -7.34 9.50 -13.48
N ARG A 25 -7.74 10.40 -12.58
CA ARG A 25 -9.16 10.65 -12.30
C ARG A 25 -9.94 11.09 -13.54
N SER A 26 -9.35 11.94 -14.38
CA SER A 26 -9.98 12.39 -15.63
C SER A 26 -10.09 11.29 -16.69
N SER A 27 -9.29 10.24 -16.59
CA SER A 27 -9.31 9.10 -17.52
C SER A 27 -10.14 7.92 -17.02
N LEU A 28 -10.48 7.87 -15.73
CA LEU A 28 -11.29 6.80 -15.17
C LEU A 28 -12.78 7.01 -15.53
N PRO A 29 -13.44 6.00 -16.11
CA PRO A 29 -14.86 6.08 -16.43
C PRO A 29 -15.71 6.07 -15.16
N GLU A 30 -16.97 6.49 -15.30
CA GLU A 30 -17.97 6.29 -14.26
C GLU A 30 -18.30 4.80 -14.10
N GLY A 31 -18.70 4.40 -12.90
CA GLY A 31 -19.11 3.04 -12.59
C GLY A 31 -19.56 2.91 -11.14
N ASN A 32 -20.01 1.71 -10.75
CA ASN A 32 -20.51 1.49 -9.40
C ASN A 32 -19.39 1.15 -8.40
N ARG A 33 -18.45 0.29 -8.82
CA ARG A 33 -17.36 -0.20 -7.98
C ARG A 33 -16.03 -0.07 -8.70
N LEU A 34 -15.02 0.40 -7.98
CA LEU A 34 -13.63 0.43 -8.46
C LEU A 34 -12.89 -0.79 -7.93
N ILE A 35 -12.22 -1.51 -8.83
CA ILE A 35 -11.35 -2.63 -8.52
C ILE A 35 -9.90 -2.16 -8.71
N GLU A 36 -9.08 -2.26 -7.67
CA GLU A 36 -7.63 -2.03 -7.74
C GLU A 36 -6.90 -3.33 -7.36
N PRO A 37 -6.48 -4.16 -8.35
CA PRO A 37 -5.76 -5.41 -8.08
C PRO A 37 -4.31 -5.22 -7.59
N PHE A 38 -3.79 -3.99 -7.70
CA PHE A 38 -2.44 -3.58 -7.31
C PHE A 38 -2.52 -2.31 -6.46
N LEU A 39 -3.10 -2.42 -5.27
CA LEU A 39 -3.49 -1.29 -4.44
C LEU A 39 -2.33 -0.37 -4.06
N GLY A 40 -1.21 -0.94 -3.61
CA GLY A 40 -0.11 -0.19 -3.02
C GLY A 40 -0.57 0.76 -1.92
N SER A 41 -0.25 2.05 -2.03
CA SER A 41 -0.67 3.04 -1.02
C SER A 41 -2.15 3.45 -1.09
N GLY A 42 -2.93 2.97 -2.07
CA GLY A 42 -4.33 3.37 -2.26
C GLY A 42 -4.50 4.81 -2.73
N SER A 43 -3.56 5.36 -3.51
CA SER A 43 -3.66 6.75 -3.96
C SER A 43 -4.84 7.01 -4.88
N VAL A 44 -5.21 6.05 -5.74
CA VAL A 44 -6.36 6.20 -6.64
C VAL A 44 -7.65 6.07 -5.84
N PHE A 45 -7.80 4.98 -5.09
CA PHE A 45 -8.85 4.79 -4.09
C PHE A 45 -9.14 6.06 -3.30
N LEU A 46 -8.14 6.65 -2.64
CA LEU A 46 -8.31 7.84 -1.80
C LEU A 46 -8.78 9.08 -2.56
N ASN A 47 -8.61 9.14 -3.89
CA ASN A 47 -8.91 10.32 -4.69
C ASN A 47 -10.05 10.13 -5.71
N THR A 48 -10.70 8.97 -5.77
CA THR A 48 -11.88 8.70 -6.62
C THR A 48 -13.17 8.53 -5.82
N ASN A 49 -14.35 8.71 -6.41
CA ASN A 49 -15.62 8.61 -5.68
C ASN A 49 -16.55 7.55 -6.29
N TYR A 50 -16.24 6.27 -6.05
CA TYR A 50 -17.11 5.15 -6.38
C TYR A 50 -17.98 4.76 -5.18
N LYS A 51 -19.08 4.03 -5.42
CA LYS A 51 -19.98 3.59 -4.34
C LYS A 51 -19.34 2.50 -3.49
N GLN A 52 -18.55 1.62 -4.12
CA GLN A 52 -17.85 0.51 -3.50
C GLN A 52 -16.44 0.38 -4.07
N PHE A 53 -15.56 -0.28 -3.32
CA PHE A 53 -14.19 -0.57 -3.75
C PHE A 53 -13.83 -2.02 -3.43
N LEU A 54 -13.20 -2.71 -4.39
CA LEU A 54 -12.53 -3.99 -4.17
C LEU A 54 -11.04 -3.76 -4.35
N LEU A 55 -10.30 -3.74 -3.24
CA LEU A 55 -8.92 -3.30 -3.18
C LEU A 55 -8.04 -4.47 -2.78
N ALA A 56 -7.06 -4.81 -3.62
CA ALA A 56 -6.22 -5.96 -3.39
C ALA A 56 -4.75 -5.70 -3.66
N ASP A 57 -3.93 -6.46 -2.96
CA ASP A 57 -2.49 -6.50 -3.15
C ASP A 57 -2.00 -7.89 -2.75
N ILE A 58 -0.88 -8.32 -3.30
CA ILE A 58 -0.24 -9.58 -2.92
C ILE A 58 0.46 -9.46 -1.55
N ASN A 59 0.75 -8.24 -1.10
CA ASN A 59 1.42 -7.99 0.16
C ASN A 59 0.45 -8.12 1.34
N ALA A 60 0.54 -9.23 2.06
CA ALA A 60 -0.27 -9.50 3.25
C ALA A 60 -0.06 -8.47 4.38
N ASP A 61 1.16 -7.98 4.61
CA ASP A 61 1.42 -7.00 5.67
C ASP A 61 0.71 -5.67 5.39
N LEU A 62 0.65 -5.27 4.11
CA LEU A 62 -0.08 -4.09 3.65
C LEU A 62 -1.60 -4.25 3.85
N ILE A 63 -2.16 -5.36 3.40
CA ILE A 63 -3.61 -5.60 3.52
C ILE A 63 -4.03 -5.72 4.98
N ASN A 64 -3.27 -6.43 5.81
CA ASN A 64 -3.54 -6.54 7.24
C ASN A 64 -3.51 -5.17 7.93
N LEU A 65 -2.57 -4.30 7.55
CA LEU A 65 -2.52 -2.92 8.06
C LEU A 65 -3.79 -2.14 7.71
N PHE A 66 -4.26 -2.22 6.47
CA PHE A 66 -5.49 -1.54 6.07
C PHE A 66 -6.73 -2.11 6.75
N GLN A 67 -6.80 -3.43 6.95
CA GLN A 67 -7.89 -4.10 7.66
C GLN A 67 -7.93 -3.69 9.13
N HIS A 68 -6.80 -3.75 9.86
CA HIS A 68 -6.73 -3.31 11.26
C HIS A 68 -7.09 -1.84 11.43
N LEU A 69 -6.61 -0.97 10.53
CA LEU A 69 -6.98 0.45 10.54
C LEU A 69 -8.49 0.66 10.27
N LYS A 70 -9.08 -0.13 9.36
CA LYS A 70 -10.52 -0.04 9.07
C LYS A 70 -11.36 -0.47 10.27
N VAL A 71 -11.00 -1.58 10.92
CA VAL A 71 -11.79 -2.20 12.00
C VAL A 71 -11.65 -1.42 13.30
N ASP A 72 -10.41 -1.18 13.76
CA ASP A 72 -10.13 -0.62 15.09
C ASP A 72 -9.95 0.90 15.10
N LYS A 73 -9.90 1.52 13.91
CA LYS A 73 -10.01 2.97 13.72
C LYS A 73 -9.03 3.76 14.60
N SER A 74 -9.55 4.59 15.51
CA SER A 74 -8.76 5.45 16.40
C SER A 74 -7.87 4.65 17.34
N ASP A 75 -8.31 3.49 17.81
CA ASP A 75 -7.56 2.70 18.78
C ASP A 75 -6.27 2.17 18.14
N PHE A 76 -6.35 1.74 16.88
CA PHE A 76 -5.17 1.36 16.12
C PHE A 76 -4.26 2.54 15.78
N ILE A 77 -4.81 3.72 15.48
CA ILE A 77 -4.01 4.95 15.31
C ILE A 77 -3.22 5.23 16.58
N TYR A 78 -3.86 5.24 17.75
CA TYR A 78 -3.20 5.52 19.03
C TYR A 78 -2.20 4.44 19.43
N PHE A 79 -2.47 3.17 19.09
CA PHE A 79 -1.51 2.09 19.25
C PHE A 79 -0.26 2.32 18.39
N CYS A 80 -0.42 2.64 17.10
CA CYS A 80 0.69 2.97 16.20
C CYS A 80 1.50 4.17 16.70
N LYS A 81 0.84 5.20 17.23
CA LYS A 81 1.47 6.44 17.71
C LYS A 81 2.51 6.20 18.80
N LYS A 82 2.39 5.12 19.57
CA LYS A 82 3.36 4.73 20.62
C LYS A 82 4.76 4.50 20.05
N PHE A 83 4.87 4.09 18.78
CA PHE A 83 6.15 3.87 18.09
C PHE A 83 6.72 5.14 17.41
N PHE A 84 6.08 6.30 17.56
CA PHE A 84 6.48 7.57 16.93
C PHE A 84 6.91 8.60 17.98
N ASN A 85 7.95 8.25 18.74
CA ASN A 85 8.53 9.08 19.79
C ASN A 85 10.05 9.25 19.59
N LYS A 86 10.68 10.14 20.36
CA LYS A 86 12.13 10.42 20.21
C LYS A 86 13.01 9.19 20.48
N GLU A 87 12.65 8.36 21.45
CA GLU A 87 13.41 7.18 21.85
C GLU A 87 13.38 6.10 20.75
N SER A 88 12.27 6.01 20.02
CA SER A 88 12.09 5.11 18.89
C SER A 88 12.83 5.53 17.61
N ASN A 89 13.41 6.74 17.55
CA ASN A 89 14.12 7.24 16.38
C ASN A 89 15.65 7.10 16.53
N SER A 90 16.11 5.88 16.76
CA SER A 90 17.52 5.52 16.80
C SER A 90 17.78 4.25 16.00
N GLN A 91 19.00 4.09 15.49
CA GLN A 91 19.36 2.93 14.69
C GLN A 91 19.21 1.61 15.46
N SER A 92 19.59 1.59 16.74
CA SER A 92 19.48 0.40 17.60
C SER A 92 18.03 -0.02 17.80
N VAL A 93 17.14 0.91 18.15
CA VAL A 93 15.71 0.64 18.33
C VAL A 93 15.06 0.23 17.01
N TYR A 94 15.39 0.90 15.90
CA TYR A 94 14.92 0.52 14.58
C TYR A 94 15.29 -0.93 14.23
N LEU A 95 16.53 -1.35 14.48
CA LEU A 95 16.97 -2.72 14.21
C LEU A 95 16.25 -3.75 15.10
N SER A 96 15.99 -3.39 16.37
CA SER A 96 15.21 -4.21 17.28
C SER A 96 13.76 -4.40 16.80
N LEU A 97 13.06 -3.30 16.50
CA LEU A 97 11.67 -3.33 16.00
C LEU A 97 11.57 -4.02 14.63
N ARG A 98 12.60 -3.89 13.78
CA ARG A 98 12.68 -4.64 12.52
C ARG A 98 12.83 -6.14 12.75
N SER A 99 13.60 -6.54 13.76
CA SER A 99 13.73 -7.95 14.16
C SER A 99 12.38 -8.48 14.66
N GLU A 100 11.71 -7.71 15.51
CA GLU A 100 10.39 -8.04 16.05
C GLU A 100 9.33 -8.16 14.95
N PHE A 101 9.27 -7.22 14.02
CA PHE A 101 8.41 -7.31 12.82
C PHE A 101 8.63 -8.61 12.04
N ASN A 102 9.90 -9.02 11.92
CA ASN A 102 10.30 -10.21 11.19
C ASN A 102 9.99 -11.52 11.93
N SER A 103 9.79 -11.51 13.25
CA SER A 103 9.56 -12.72 14.06
C SER A 103 8.16 -12.83 14.63
N THR A 104 7.46 -11.71 14.84
CA THR A 104 6.16 -11.70 15.49
C THR A 104 5.09 -12.42 14.67
N LYS A 105 4.18 -13.10 15.39
CA LYS A 105 2.96 -13.71 14.84
C LYS A 105 1.72 -12.88 15.15
N ASP A 106 1.83 -11.88 16.00
CA ASP A 106 0.76 -10.94 16.30
C ASP A 106 0.59 -9.99 15.11
N SER A 107 -0.51 -10.16 14.36
CA SER A 107 -0.78 -9.36 13.17
C SER A 107 -1.02 -7.88 13.50
N TYR A 108 -1.57 -7.57 14.68
CA TYR A 108 -1.87 -6.22 15.11
C TYR A 108 -0.58 -5.43 15.38
N LEU A 109 0.31 -6.02 16.18
CA LEU A 109 1.66 -5.49 16.38
C LEU A 109 2.43 -5.40 15.06
N LYS A 110 2.37 -6.44 14.22
CA LYS A 110 3.08 -6.47 12.94
C LYS A 110 2.65 -5.33 12.02
N SER A 111 1.37 -5.00 11.96
CA SER A 111 0.85 -3.87 11.17
C SER A 111 1.29 -2.51 11.72
N ALA A 112 1.33 -2.34 13.05
CA ALA A 112 1.86 -1.11 13.64
C ALA A 112 3.36 -0.95 13.34
N LEU A 113 4.13 -2.03 13.44
CA LEU A 113 5.55 -2.06 13.08
C LEU A 113 5.76 -1.84 11.58
N PHE A 114 4.86 -2.31 10.71
CA PHE A 114 4.93 -2.02 9.27
C PHE A 114 4.85 -0.51 9.00
N LEU A 115 3.92 0.20 9.63
CA LEU A 115 3.80 1.67 9.52
C LEU A 115 5.05 2.37 10.08
N TYR A 116 5.54 1.94 11.25
CA TYR A 116 6.79 2.45 11.82
C TYR A 116 7.95 2.28 10.83
N LEU A 117 8.18 1.07 10.33
CA LEU A 117 9.25 0.77 9.38
C LEU A 117 9.08 1.57 8.11
N ASN A 118 7.87 1.74 7.59
CA ASN A 118 7.62 2.57 6.41
C ASN A 118 8.08 4.03 6.60
N ARG A 119 7.87 4.60 7.78
CA ARG A 119 8.19 5.99 8.08
C ARG A 119 9.65 6.20 8.51
N HIS A 120 10.31 5.18 9.05
CA HIS A 120 11.68 5.24 9.57
C HIS A 120 12.74 4.65 8.63
N SER A 121 12.33 3.86 7.62
CA SER A 121 13.28 3.23 6.69
C SER A 121 13.75 4.19 5.60
N PHE A 122 14.93 3.92 5.05
CA PHE A 122 15.50 4.65 3.91
C PHE A 122 14.47 4.74 2.76
N ASN A 123 14.12 5.97 2.39
CA ASN A 123 13.12 6.34 1.39
C ASN A 123 11.72 5.73 1.60
N GLY A 124 11.43 5.19 2.79
CA GLY A 124 10.20 4.45 3.06
C GLY A 124 10.03 3.20 2.20
N LEU A 125 11.14 2.61 1.74
CA LEU A 125 11.11 1.42 0.92
C LEU A 125 10.64 0.21 1.75
N ILE A 126 9.64 -0.48 1.23
CA ILE A 126 9.22 -1.79 1.73
C ILE A 126 9.88 -2.85 0.85
N ARG A 127 10.82 -3.60 1.43
CA ARG A 127 11.59 -4.63 0.73
C ARG A 127 11.78 -5.84 1.62
N TYR A 128 11.58 -7.01 1.04
CA TYR A 128 11.79 -8.30 1.67
C TYR A 128 12.92 -9.05 0.95
N ASN A 129 13.70 -9.82 1.70
CA ASN A 129 14.67 -10.75 1.11
C ASN A 129 13.97 -12.03 0.59
N SER A 130 14.73 -12.94 0.00
CA SER A 130 14.22 -14.22 -0.52
C SER A 130 13.58 -15.12 0.55
N SER A 131 13.89 -14.90 1.82
CA SER A 131 13.29 -15.61 2.96
C SER A 131 12.04 -14.89 3.52
N GLY A 132 11.54 -13.86 2.83
CA GLY A 132 10.36 -13.10 3.24
C GLY A 132 10.60 -12.17 4.44
N LYS A 133 11.86 -11.86 4.79
CA LYS A 133 12.19 -10.96 5.90
C LYS A 133 12.42 -9.54 5.39
N PHE A 134 11.79 -8.57 6.04
CA PHE A 134 12.01 -7.15 5.76
C PHE A 134 13.46 -6.78 6.03
N ASN A 135 14.09 -6.08 5.07
CA ASN A 135 15.53 -5.81 5.10
C ASN A 135 15.94 -4.40 4.65
N THR A 136 15.02 -3.43 4.66
CA THR A 136 15.38 -2.02 4.40
C THR A 136 16.23 -1.49 5.56
N ALA A 137 17.16 -0.59 5.26
CA ALA A 137 18.01 0.07 6.26
C ALA A 137 17.28 1.25 6.93
N PHE A 138 17.78 1.66 8.10
CA PHE A 138 17.32 2.86 8.80
C PHE A 138 17.54 4.10 7.92
N GLY A 139 16.58 5.01 7.89
CA GLY A 139 16.58 6.20 7.03
C GLY A 139 17.17 7.46 7.65
N ASP A 140 17.47 7.44 8.95
CA ASP A 140 18.08 8.55 9.71
C ASP A 140 17.39 9.92 9.51
N TYR A 141 16.06 9.92 9.56
CA TYR A 141 15.28 11.15 9.49
C TYR A 141 15.32 11.87 10.84
N LYS A 142 15.48 13.20 10.82
CA LYS A 142 15.45 14.03 12.06
C LYS A 142 14.18 13.82 12.88
N GLN A 143 13.03 13.77 12.21
CA GLN A 143 11.73 13.55 12.84
C GLN A 143 10.77 12.87 11.85
N PRO A 144 10.61 11.54 11.92
CA PRO A 144 9.62 10.82 11.14
C PRO A 144 8.20 11.33 11.41
N TYR A 145 7.49 11.70 10.34
CA TYR A 145 6.11 12.17 10.44
C TYR A 145 5.15 11.00 10.75
N PHE A 146 4.34 11.15 11.79
CA PHE A 146 3.21 10.26 12.08
C PHE A 146 1.95 10.73 11.32
N PRO A 147 1.42 9.95 10.37
CA PRO A 147 0.37 10.40 9.45
C PRO A 147 -1.05 10.25 10.02
N GLU A 148 -1.28 10.83 11.19
CA GLU A 148 -2.54 10.71 11.94
C GLU A 148 -3.76 11.20 11.12
N ASN A 149 -3.64 12.38 10.51
CA ASN A 149 -4.72 12.97 9.71
C ASN A 149 -5.03 12.13 8.46
N GLU A 150 -4.01 11.61 7.79
CA GLU A 150 -4.19 10.76 6.62
C GLU A 150 -4.80 9.40 7.01
N MET A 151 -4.49 8.85 8.18
CA MET A 151 -5.11 7.63 8.70
C MET A 151 -6.60 7.85 9.02
N PHE A 152 -6.97 8.97 9.65
CA PHE A 152 -8.38 9.32 9.84
C PHE A 152 -9.12 9.52 8.52
N THR A 153 -8.49 10.18 7.54
CA THR A 153 -9.05 10.34 6.20
C THR A 153 -9.25 9.00 5.50
N PHE A 154 -8.30 8.07 5.67
CA PHE A 154 -8.41 6.72 5.13
C PHE A 154 -9.61 5.96 5.73
N ILE A 155 -9.81 6.02 7.05
CA ILE A 155 -10.92 5.34 7.74
C ILE A 155 -12.28 5.76 7.16
N GLN A 156 -12.49 7.07 6.95
CA GLN A 156 -13.75 7.59 6.41
C GLN A 156 -14.11 6.97 5.06
N LYS A 157 -13.10 6.64 4.25
CA LYS A 157 -13.29 6.05 2.93
C LYS A 157 -13.32 4.52 2.95
N ALA A 158 -12.59 3.91 3.89
CA ALA A 158 -12.44 2.47 4.01
C ALA A 158 -13.75 1.73 4.31
N GLU A 159 -14.77 2.42 4.83
CA GLU A 159 -16.11 1.86 5.04
C GLU A 159 -16.73 1.29 3.75
N LYS A 160 -16.44 1.91 2.60
CA LYS A 160 -16.91 1.46 1.27
C LYS A 160 -16.00 0.43 0.61
N ALA A 161 -14.91 0.06 1.26
CA ALA A 161 -13.85 -0.74 0.66
C ALA A 161 -13.77 -2.15 1.26
N GLU A 162 -13.60 -3.13 0.39
CA GLU A 162 -13.19 -4.47 0.74
C GLU A 162 -11.70 -4.64 0.44
N PHE A 163 -10.91 -5.06 1.44
CA PHE A 163 -9.47 -5.28 1.29
C PHE A 163 -9.18 -6.77 1.23
N ARG A 164 -8.45 -7.23 0.20
CA ARG A 164 -8.09 -8.64 0.01
C ARG A 164 -6.60 -8.84 -0.27
N CYS A 165 -6.00 -9.80 0.43
CA CYS A 165 -4.66 -10.28 0.12
C CYS A 165 -4.78 -11.37 -0.94
N ALA A 166 -4.62 -11.01 -2.21
CA ALA A 166 -4.84 -11.92 -3.32
C ALA A 166 -3.99 -11.55 -4.54
N ASP A 167 -3.73 -12.54 -5.39
CA ASP A 167 -3.17 -12.31 -6.71
C ASP A 167 -4.17 -11.58 -7.61
N TYR A 168 -3.67 -10.71 -8.48
CA TYR A 168 -4.50 -9.90 -9.37
C TYR A 168 -5.45 -10.75 -10.24
N LYS A 169 -5.03 -11.95 -10.66
CA LYS A 169 -5.85 -12.85 -11.48
C LYS A 169 -7.10 -13.34 -10.75
N VAL A 170 -7.04 -13.47 -9.42
CA VAL A 170 -8.20 -13.85 -8.61
C VAL A 170 -9.20 -12.71 -8.58
N ILE A 171 -8.70 -11.50 -8.31
CA ILE A 171 -9.52 -10.31 -8.13
C ILE A 171 -10.17 -9.87 -9.44
N MET A 172 -9.45 -9.97 -10.55
CA MET A 172 -9.99 -9.59 -11.86
C MET A 172 -11.11 -10.52 -12.34
N LYS A 173 -11.16 -11.79 -11.88
CA LYS A 173 -12.29 -12.71 -12.19
C LYS A 173 -13.60 -12.31 -11.50
N GLU A 174 -13.54 -11.46 -10.48
CA GLU A 174 -14.72 -11.00 -9.74
C GLU A 174 -15.33 -9.73 -10.33
N ALA A 175 -14.72 -9.19 -11.40
CA ALA A 175 -15.25 -8.06 -12.11
C ALA A 175 -16.58 -8.43 -12.79
N VAL A 176 -17.55 -7.55 -12.65
CA VAL A 176 -18.86 -7.65 -13.31
C VAL A 176 -19.12 -6.40 -14.14
N LYS A 177 -20.12 -6.47 -15.03
CA LYS A 177 -20.50 -5.33 -15.87
C LYS A 177 -20.82 -4.10 -15.00
N GLY A 178 -20.15 -2.99 -15.29
CA GLY A 178 -20.30 -1.72 -14.56
C GLY A 178 -19.26 -1.49 -13.46
N ASP A 179 -18.34 -2.43 -13.25
CA ASP A 179 -17.10 -2.19 -12.52
C ASP A 179 -16.11 -1.39 -13.36
N VAL A 180 -15.26 -0.63 -12.67
CA VAL A 180 -14.09 0.03 -13.24
C VAL A 180 -12.86 -0.64 -12.68
N ILE A 181 -11.90 -1.02 -13.53
CA ILE A 181 -10.65 -1.65 -13.09
C ILE A 181 -9.51 -0.67 -13.32
N TYR A 182 -8.74 -0.40 -12.27
CA TYR A 182 -7.49 0.35 -12.37
C TYR A 182 -6.32 -0.54 -11.96
N CYS A 183 -5.38 -0.73 -12.88
CA CYS A 183 -4.20 -1.57 -12.67
C CYS A 183 -2.93 -0.71 -12.66
N ASP A 184 -2.17 -0.81 -11.56
CA ASP A 184 -0.86 -0.19 -11.41
C ASP A 184 0.21 -1.23 -11.01
N PRO A 185 0.53 -2.19 -11.91
CA PRO A 185 1.44 -3.27 -11.61
C PRO A 185 2.87 -2.76 -11.36
N PRO A 186 3.74 -3.56 -10.71
CA PRO A 186 5.17 -3.27 -10.65
C PRO A 186 5.76 -3.02 -12.04
N TYR A 187 6.49 -1.92 -12.22
CA TYR A 187 7.08 -1.58 -13.52
C TYR A 187 8.05 -2.65 -14.00
N ALA A 188 8.00 -2.95 -15.30
CA ALA A 188 9.00 -3.79 -15.94
C ALA A 188 10.41 -3.17 -15.77
N PRO A 189 11.46 -3.99 -15.57
CA PRO A 189 12.83 -3.50 -15.50
C PRO A 189 13.18 -2.69 -16.74
N LEU A 190 13.78 -1.51 -16.56
CA LEU A 190 14.23 -0.65 -17.67
C LEU A 190 15.42 -1.24 -18.44
N SER A 191 16.10 -2.24 -17.87
CA SER A 191 17.16 -3.02 -18.53
C SER A 191 17.24 -4.43 -17.94
N ALA A 192 17.79 -5.39 -18.69
CA ALA A 192 18.01 -6.77 -18.22
C ALA A 192 18.95 -6.86 -17.00
N SER A 193 19.76 -5.83 -16.76
CA SER A 193 20.65 -5.71 -15.59
C SER A 193 19.98 -5.05 -14.36
N ALA A 194 18.81 -4.44 -14.52
CA ALA A 194 18.07 -3.76 -13.45
C ALA A 194 17.12 -4.70 -12.68
N ASN A 195 17.60 -5.89 -12.29
CA ASN A 195 16.84 -6.92 -11.55
C ASN A 195 16.54 -6.56 -10.08
N PHE A 196 16.46 -5.27 -9.72
CA PHE A 196 16.60 -4.81 -8.33
C PHE A 196 15.29 -4.63 -7.54
N THR A 197 14.13 -5.03 -8.06
CA THR A 197 12.82 -4.74 -7.45
C THR A 197 12.01 -6.00 -7.13
N LYS A 198 12.45 -6.78 -6.14
CA LYS A 198 11.57 -7.74 -5.46
C LYS A 198 10.80 -7.02 -4.35
N TYR A 199 9.56 -6.63 -4.65
CA TYR A 199 8.62 -6.08 -3.65
C TYR A 199 7.88 -7.18 -2.87
N HIS A 200 7.89 -8.42 -3.37
CA HIS A 200 7.43 -9.65 -2.70
C HIS A 200 8.18 -10.88 -3.27
N SER A 201 7.98 -12.08 -2.69
CA SER A 201 8.65 -13.33 -3.09
C SER A 201 8.35 -13.78 -4.53
N THR A 202 7.24 -13.31 -5.10
CA THR A 202 6.84 -13.49 -6.49
C THR A 202 7.31 -12.30 -7.33
N SER A 203 8.20 -12.55 -8.29
CA SER A 203 8.64 -11.54 -9.25
C SER A 203 7.55 -11.29 -10.29
N PHE A 204 7.07 -10.05 -10.41
CA PHE A 204 6.18 -9.64 -11.51
C PHE A 204 7.04 -9.33 -12.74
N GLY A 205 7.08 -10.26 -13.69
CA GLY A 205 7.95 -10.21 -14.87
C GLY A 205 7.26 -9.70 -16.12
N LEU A 206 7.99 -9.72 -17.24
CA LEU A 206 7.46 -9.36 -18.56
C LEU A 206 6.28 -10.24 -18.99
N GLU A 207 6.28 -11.51 -18.59
CA GLU A 207 5.18 -12.43 -18.90
C GLU A 207 3.93 -12.09 -18.09
N ASP A 208 4.06 -11.71 -16.82
CA ASP A 208 2.93 -11.25 -16.01
C ASP A 208 2.32 -9.95 -16.56
N GLN A 209 3.17 -9.04 -17.08
CA GLN A 209 2.74 -7.83 -17.79
C GLN A 209 1.89 -8.18 -19.03
N ARG A 210 2.35 -9.15 -19.85
CA ARG A 210 1.59 -9.62 -21.02
C ARG A 210 0.26 -10.23 -20.62
N GLN A 211 0.27 -11.11 -19.62
CA GLN A 211 -0.95 -11.76 -19.13
C GLN A 211 -1.94 -10.75 -18.57
N LEU A 212 -1.48 -9.73 -17.84
CA LEU A 212 -2.34 -8.65 -17.36
C LEU A 212 -3.06 -7.91 -18.51
N VAL A 213 -2.35 -7.63 -19.61
CA VAL A 213 -2.97 -7.01 -20.80
C VAL A 213 -4.03 -7.92 -21.42
N GLU A 214 -3.76 -9.22 -21.54
CA GLU A 214 -4.75 -10.18 -22.07
C GLU A 214 -6.00 -10.26 -21.20
N TRP A 215 -5.86 -10.20 -19.88
CA TRP A 215 -7.01 -10.14 -18.99
C TRP A 215 -7.86 -8.87 -19.18
N LEU A 216 -7.24 -7.72 -19.47
CA LEU A 216 -7.96 -6.45 -19.63
C LEU A 216 -8.68 -6.32 -21.00
N LYS A 217 -8.40 -7.22 -21.95
CA LYS A 217 -9.10 -7.28 -23.24
C LYS A 217 -10.42 -8.04 -23.18
N ASN A 218 -10.60 -8.88 -22.17
CA ASN A 218 -11.76 -9.75 -21.97
C ASN A 218 -12.75 -9.12 -20.99
#